data_AF-A0A7C2EL37-F1
#
_entry.id   AF-A0A7C2EL37-F1
#
_cell.length_a   1.000
_cell.length_b   1.000
_cell.length_c   1.000
_cell.angle_alpha   90.00
_cell.angle_beta   90.00
_cell.angle_gamma   90.00
#
_symmetry.space_group_name_H-M   'P 1'
#
loop_
_entity.id
_entity.type
_entity.pdbx_description
1 polymer ?
#
loop_
_entity_poly.entity_id
_entity_poly.type
_entity_poly.pdbx_seq_one_letter_code
_entity_poly.pdbx_strand_id
1 'polypeptide(L)'
;MTGKELWKLSGNPEVTATTPIAGHDLIFICNSYRPNQPIYAIRPGAVGDISLKDGKTASEHVAWSYQRGGTYMPTPIIYGDYLYTCANHGILTCYNAKTGERIYQERIGGKGGAYSASPVAADGKLYFSSEDGEVFVVKAGPKYELLASNPMGEVLMATPAISDGMIFVRGISNLFAIADKSAAKPNGAK
;
A
#
# COMPACT_ATOMS: atom_id res chain seq x y z
N MET A 1 -23.53 13.08 -12.52
CA MET A 1 -22.66 12.04 -13.12
C MET A 1 -23.54 11.11 -13.95
N THR A 2 -23.13 10.75 -15.17
CA THR A 2 -23.95 9.97 -16.12
C THR A 2 -23.70 8.45 -16.07
N GLY A 3 -22.63 8.00 -15.39
CA GLY A 3 -22.22 6.59 -15.38
C GLY A 3 -21.68 6.08 -16.72
N LYS A 4 -21.48 6.96 -17.72
CA LYS A 4 -20.91 6.59 -19.02
C LYS A 4 -19.44 6.20 -18.85
N GLU A 5 -19.06 5.05 -19.40
CA GLU A 5 -17.66 4.60 -19.48
C GLU A 5 -16.82 5.66 -20.22
N LEU A 6 -15.74 6.12 -19.58
CA LEU A 6 -14.76 7.00 -20.20
C LEU A 6 -13.62 6.19 -20.84
N TRP A 7 -13.11 5.20 -20.11
CA TRP A 7 -12.03 4.34 -20.56
C TRP A 7 -12.13 2.95 -19.93
N LYS A 8 -11.41 1.99 -20.53
CA LYS A 8 -11.24 0.63 -20.01
C LYS A 8 -9.80 0.15 -20.13
N LEU A 9 -9.39 -0.73 -19.22
CA LEU A 9 -8.07 -1.37 -19.21
C LEU A 9 -8.25 -2.89 -19.11
N SER A 10 -7.81 -3.63 -20.12
CA SER A 10 -7.94 -5.08 -20.25
C SER A 10 -6.62 -5.81 -19.97
N GLY A 11 -6.65 -7.14 -19.93
CA GLY A 11 -5.47 -7.98 -19.65
C GLY A 11 -5.13 -8.12 -18.16
N ASN A 12 -6.07 -7.74 -17.29
CA ASN A 12 -5.93 -7.83 -15.85
C ASN A 12 -6.16 -9.26 -15.33
N PRO A 13 -5.48 -9.67 -14.25
CA PRO A 13 -5.76 -10.93 -13.57
C PRO A 13 -7.13 -10.89 -12.87
N GLU A 14 -7.65 -12.07 -12.49
CA GLU A 14 -8.96 -12.24 -11.84
C GLU A 14 -9.11 -11.44 -10.55
N VAL A 15 -8.04 -11.35 -9.75
CA VAL A 15 -8.08 -10.65 -8.46
C VAL A 15 -7.65 -9.20 -8.61
N THR A 16 -8.63 -8.33 -8.37
CA THR A 16 -8.56 -6.85 -8.45
C THR A 16 -8.98 -6.21 -7.13
N ALA A 17 -8.55 -6.80 -6.00
CA ALA A 17 -9.05 -6.44 -4.67
C ALA A 17 -8.49 -5.11 -4.11
N THR A 18 -7.42 -4.59 -4.68
CA THR A 18 -6.78 -3.37 -4.15
C THR A 18 -7.52 -2.12 -4.58
N THR A 19 -7.53 -1.10 -3.72
CA THR A 19 -8.16 0.18 -4.06
C THR A 19 -7.27 0.99 -5.01
N PRO A 20 -7.79 1.56 -6.11
CA PRO A 20 -7.04 2.54 -6.89
C PRO A 20 -6.66 3.75 -6.02
N ILE A 21 -5.39 4.16 -6.06
CA ILE A 21 -4.90 5.33 -5.32
C ILE A 21 -4.42 6.40 -6.28
N ALA A 22 -4.54 7.67 -5.90
CA ALA A 22 -4.11 8.79 -6.74
C ALA A 22 -3.01 9.60 -6.04
N GLY A 23 -2.04 10.09 -6.82
CA GLY A 23 -0.96 10.96 -6.37
C GLY A 23 0.01 11.27 -7.50
N HIS A 24 0.73 12.39 -7.40
CA HIS A 24 1.68 12.82 -8.44
C HIS A 24 1.09 12.87 -9.86
N ASP A 25 -0.15 13.35 -9.98
CA ASP A 25 -0.91 13.39 -11.25
C ASP A 25 -1.08 12.04 -11.95
N LEU A 26 -1.04 10.96 -11.17
CA LEU A 26 -1.21 9.58 -11.63
C LEU A 26 -2.25 8.85 -10.77
N ILE A 27 -2.89 7.86 -11.38
CA ILE A 27 -3.75 6.88 -10.72
C ILE A 27 -3.02 5.54 -10.75
N PHE A 28 -2.82 4.92 -9.59
CA PHE A 28 -2.18 3.63 -9.47
C PHE A 28 -3.20 2.53 -9.25
N ILE A 29 -3.12 1.49 -10.07
CA ILE A 29 -3.96 0.29 -9.96
C ILE A 29 -3.04 -0.90 -9.78
N CYS A 30 -3.27 -1.67 -8.72
CA CYS A 30 -2.57 -2.92 -8.45
C CYS A 30 -3.54 -4.09 -8.56
N ASN A 31 -3.19 -5.08 -9.36
CA ASN A 31 -3.94 -6.33 -9.46
C ASN A 31 -3.01 -7.50 -9.21
N SER A 32 -3.54 -8.65 -8.80
CA SER A 32 -2.67 -9.79 -8.48
C SER A 32 -3.39 -11.12 -8.51
N TYR A 33 -3.18 -11.90 -9.56
CA TYR A 33 -3.42 -13.33 -9.56
C TYR A 33 -2.46 -14.01 -10.54
N ARG A 34 -1.90 -15.17 -10.18
CA ARG A 34 -0.91 -15.82 -11.05
C ARG A 34 -1.51 -16.06 -12.46
N PRO A 35 -0.75 -15.83 -13.55
CA PRO A 35 0.69 -15.51 -13.58
C PRO A 35 1.04 -14.02 -13.49
N ASN A 36 0.06 -13.10 -13.54
CA ASN A 36 0.30 -11.66 -13.68
C ASN A 36 -0.09 -10.88 -12.42
N GLN A 37 0.80 -10.01 -11.95
CA GLN A 37 0.53 -9.17 -10.79
C GLN A 37 0.88 -7.74 -11.16
N PRO A 38 0.06 -7.08 -11.99
CA PRO A 38 0.46 -5.83 -12.57
C PRO A 38 0.30 -4.65 -11.60
N ILE A 39 1.17 -3.66 -11.81
CA ILE A 39 0.99 -2.29 -11.31
C ILE A 39 0.87 -1.41 -12.55
N TYR A 40 -0.16 -0.58 -12.61
CA TYR A 40 -0.31 0.44 -13.65
C TYR A 40 -0.28 1.82 -13.00
N ALA A 41 0.50 2.73 -13.56
CA ALA A 41 0.39 4.16 -13.28
C ALA A 41 -0.25 4.85 -14.48
N ILE A 42 -1.45 5.38 -14.30
CA ILE A 42 -2.32 5.88 -15.36
C ILE A 42 -2.42 7.39 -15.24
N ARG A 43 -2.25 8.11 -16.35
CA ARG A 43 -2.49 9.54 -16.45
C ARG A 43 -4.00 9.81 -16.44
N PRO A 44 -4.51 10.74 -15.61
CA PRO A 44 -5.91 11.17 -15.66
C PRO A 44 -6.31 11.69 -17.06
N GLY A 45 -7.62 11.70 -17.33
CA GLY A 45 -8.17 12.24 -18.59
C GLY A 45 -8.14 11.26 -19.77
N ALA A 46 -7.84 9.98 -19.54
CA ALA A 46 -7.86 8.96 -20.57
C ALA A 46 -9.27 8.73 -21.14
N VAL A 47 -9.34 8.37 -22.42
CA VAL A 47 -10.60 8.06 -23.13
C VAL A 47 -10.41 6.83 -24.01
N GLY A 48 -11.39 5.91 -24.00
CA GLY A 48 -11.39 4.70 -24.81
C GLY A 48 -10.62 3.52 -24.21
N ASP A 49 -10.15 2.62 -25.05
CA ASP A 49 -9.37 1.47 -24.60
C ASP A 49 -7.90 1.85 -24.37
N ILE A 50 -7.47 1.82 -23.10
CA ILE A 50 -6.12 2.20 -22.69
C ILE A 50 -5.21 1.00 -22.44
N SER A 51 -5.66 -0.21 -22.81
CA SER A 51 -4.91 -1.46 -22.65
C SER A 51 -3.53 -1.36 -23.29
N LEU A 52 -2.52 -1.83 -22.57
CA LEU A 52 -1.17 -1.94 -23.11
C LEU A 52 -1.12 -3.05 -24.16
N LYS A 53 -0.43 -2.77 -25.26
CA LYS A 53 -0.10 -3.78 -26.27
C LYS A 53 0.99 -4.72 -25.75
N ASP A 54 1.07 -5.92 -26.31
CA ASP A 54 2.03 -6.95 -25.90
C ASP A 54 3.47 -6.41 -25.82
N GLY A 55 4.12 -6.69 -24.69
CA GLY A 55 5.50 -6.26 -24.41
C GLY A 55 5.68 -4.77 -24.11
N LYS A 56 4.63 -3.95 -24.13
CA LYS A 56 4.70 -2.53 -23.74
C LYS A 56 4.47 -2.37 -22.24
N THR A 57 5.20 -1.43 -21.66
CA THR A 57 5.06 -1.03 -20.25
C THR A 57 4.51 0.38 -20.08
N ALA A 58 4.32 1.12 -21.18
CA ALA A 58 3.79 2.47 -21.17
C ALA A 58 3.05 2.76 -22.49
N SER A 59 2.19 3.78 -22.45
CA SER A 59 1.45 4.34 -23.57
C SER A 59 1.20 5.84 -23.32
N GLU A 60 0.36 6.45 -24.16
CA GLU A 60 -0.12 7.82 -23.95
C GLU A 60 -0.81 7.97 -22.58
N HIS A 61 -1.63 7.00 -22.19
CA HIS A 61 -2.42 7.06 -20.95
C HIS A 61 -1.80 6.26 -19.81
N VAL A 62 -0.90 5.31 -20.07
CA VAL A 62 -0.18 4.58 -19.03
C VAL A 62 1.25 5.14 -18.93
N ALA A 63 1.56 5.82 -17.84
CA ALA A 63 2.87 6.42 -17.63
C ALA A 63 3.98 5.38 -17.49
N TRP A 64 3.70 4.33 -16.72
CA TRP A 64 4.57 3.18 -16.56
C TRP A 64 3.74 2.01 -16.01
N SER A 65 4.29 0.80 -16.12
CA SER A 65 3.68 -0.40 -15.55
C SER A 65 4.72 -1.48 -15.28
N TYR A 66 4.39 -2.36 -14.34
CA TYR A 66 5.04 -3.63 -14.13
C TYR A 66 4.04 -4.74 -14.33
N GLN A 67 4.48 -5.87 -14.88
CA GLN A 67 3.66 -7.09 -14.98
C GLN A 67 3.73 -7.95 -13.71
N ARG A 68 4.71 -7.68 -12.84
CA ARG A 68 4.93 -8.34 -11.56
C ARG A 68 5.31 -7.29 -10.52
N GLY A 69 4.59 -7.27 -9.39
CA GLY A 69 4.82 -6.31 -8.30
C GLY A 69 3.52 -5.83 -7.65
N GLY A 70 2.37 -6.07 -8.29
CA GLY A 70 1.05 -5.83 -7.76
C GLY A 70 0.79 -6.67 -6.50
N THR A 71 -0.10 -6.15 -5.67
CA THR A 71 -0.45 -6.73 -4.36
C THR A 71 -1.79 -7.44 -4.44
N TYR A 72 -1.97 -8.47 -3.61
CA TYR A 72 -3.18 -9.30 -3.64
C TYR A 72 -4.28 -8.73 -2.77
N MET A 73 -4.02 -8.44 -1.48
CA MET A 73 -5.01 -7.76 -0.61
C MET A 73 -4.56 -6.37 -0.13
N PRO A 74 -3.31 -6.16 0.31
CA PRO A 74 -2.90 -4.85 0.80
C PRO A 74 -2.98 -3.81 -0.31
N THR A 75 -3.76 -2.75 -0.10
CA THR A 75 -3.76 -1.60 -0.99
C THR A 75 -2.39 -0.91 -0.88
N PRO A 76 -1.72 -0.57 -1.99
CA PRO A 76 -0.46 0.17 -1.93
C PRO A 76 -0.64 1.55 -1.28
N ILE A 77 0.46 2.20 -0.92
CA ILE A 77 0.41 3.55 -0.35
C ILE A 77 1.43 4.47 -1.03
N ILE A 78 1.02 5.70 -1.30
CA ILE A 78 1.93 6.78 -1.70
C ILE A 78 2.27 7.59 -0.47
N TYR A 79 3.57 7.83 -0.24
CA TYR A 79 4.02 8.72 0.81
C TYR A 79 5.28 9.47 0.36
N GLY A 80 5.22 10.80 0.38
CA GLY A 80 6.23 11.62 -0.30
C GLY A 80 6.25 11.33 -1.81
N ASP A 81 7.43 11.19 -2.40
CA ASP A 81 7.63 10.88 -3.83
C ASP A 81 7.57 9.39 -4.17
N TYR A 82 7.24 8.53 -3.20
CA TYR A 82 7.37 7.08 -3.34
C TYR A 82 6.04 6.35 -3.31
N LEU A 83 5.97 5.27 -4.08
CA LEU A 83 4.91 4.26 -4.02
C LEU A 83 5.45 3.04 -3.29
N TYR A 84 4.73 2.57 -2.28
CA TYR A 84 5.06 1.38 -1.51
C TYR A 84 4.03 0.28 -1.77
N THR A 85 4.51 -0.90 -2.15
CA THR A 85 3.69 -2.11 -2.25
C THR A 85 4.11 -3.12 -1.18
N CYS A 86 3.13 -3.83 -0.62
CA CYS A 86 3.37 -4.94 0.29
C CYS A 86 2.72 -6.21 -0.25
N ALA A 87 3.54 -7.19 -0.64
CA ALA A 87 3.03 -8.49 -1.00
C ALA A 87 2.58 -9.24 0.25
N ASN A 88 1.55 -10.10 0.13
CA ASN A 88 0.96 -10.83 1.26
C ASN A 88 1.93 -11.68 2.07
N HIS A 89 3.12 -11.98 1.53
CA HIS A 89 4.16 -12.74 2.21
C HIS A 89 5.29 -11.86 2.78
N GLY A 90 5.02 -10.56 2.99
CA GLY A 90 5.88 -9.61 3.70
C GLY A 90 7.01 -8.99 2.87
N ILE A 91 6.89 -8.94 1.54
CA ILE A 91 7.84 -8.22 0.69
C ILE A 91 7.35 -6.80 0.48
N LEU A 92 8.11 -5.84 1.02
CA LEU A 92 7.95 -4.41 0.78
C LEU A 92 8.77 -4.01 -0.44
N THR A 93 8.14 -3.38 -1.42
CA THR A 93 8.84 -2.76 -2.55
C THR A 93 8.57 -1.27 -2.56
N CYS A 94 9.63 -0.48 -2.73
CA CYS A 94 9.56 0.97 -2.89
C CYS A 94 9.87 1.33 -4.33
N TYR A 95 9.02 2.16 -4.93
CA TYR A 95 9.19 2.71 -6.26
C TYR A 95 9.21 4.23 -6.19
N ASN A 96 9.94 4.88 -7.08
CA ASN A 96 9.65 6.27 -7.43
C ASN A 96 8.24 6.32 -8.05
N ALA A 97 7.31 7.05 -7.45
CA ALA A 97 5.91 7.03 -7.88
C ALA A 97 5.73 7.59 -9.30
N LYS A 98 6.56 8.55 -9.71
CA LYS A 98 6.45 9.23 -11.01
C LYS A 98 7.03 8.39 -12.14
N THR A 99 8.19 7.77 -11.91
CA THR A 99 8.95 7.06 -12.96
C THR A 99 8.74 5.55 -12.96
N GLY A 100 8.25 5.00 -11.86
CA GLY A 100 8.16 3.56 -11.64
C GLY A 100 9.49 2.91 -11.28
N GLU A 101 10.61 3.65 -11.21
CA GLU A 101 11.90 3.06 -10.85
C GLU A 101 11.84 2.37 -9.49
N ARG A 102 12.17 1.07 -9.44
CA ARG A 102 12.26 0.33 -8.18
C ARG A 102 13.51 0.75 -7.41
N ILE A 103 13.29 1.38 -6.25
CA ILE A 103 14.35 1.90 -5.39
C ILE A 103 14.92 0.80 -4.50
N TYR A 104 14.05 0.03 -3.84
CA TYR A 104 14.45 -1.13 -3.04
C TYR A 104 13.34 -2.16 -2.97
N GLN A 105 13.71 -3.39 -2.61
CA GLN A 105 12.80 -4.48 -2.32
C GLN A 105 13.33 -5.29 -1.15
N GLU A 106 12.58 -5.32 -0.06
CA GLU A 106 13.05 -5.89 1.21
C GLU A 106 11.96 -6.72 1.89
N ARG A 107 12.39 -7.62 2.76
CA ARG A 107 11.49 -8.39 3.60
C ARG A 107 11.25 -7.64 4.91
N ILE A 108 10.00 -7.29 5.18
CA ILE A 108 9.63 -6.53 6.38
C ILE A 108 10.08 -7.28 7.63
N GLY A 109 10.83 -6.60 8.51
CA GLY A 109 11.34 -7.23 9.75
C GLY A 109 12.41 -8.30 9.53
N GLY A 110 12.89 -8.52 8.29
CA GLY A 110 13.82 -9.61 7.96
C GLY A 110 13.19 -11.01 8.02
N LYS A 111 11.88 -11.11 8.27
CA LYS A 111 11.15 -12.37 8.39
C LYS A 111 9.89 -12.38 7.51
N GLY A 112 9.42 -13.58 7.18
CA GLY A 112 8.14 -13.72 6.49
C GLY A 112 6.98 -13.27 7.34
N GLY A 113 5.80 -13.31 6.75
CA GLY A 113 4.54 -13.16 7.48
C GLY A 113 3.39 -12.99 6.51
N ALA A 114 2.18 -13.17 7.01
CA ALA A 114 0.97 -12.96 6.23
C ALA A 114 0.47 -11.51 6.39
N TYR A 115 0.11 -10.87 5.27
CA TYR A 115 -0.35 -9.47 5.24
C TYR A 115 -1.63 -9.36 4.41
N SER A 116 -2.73 -9.07 5.09
CA SER A 116 -4.03 -8.70 4.50
C SER A 116 -4.33 -7.21 4.67
N ALA A 117 -3.90 -6.63 5.78
CA ALA A 117 -4.05 -5.22 6.09
C ALA A 117 -3.28 -4.33 5.11
N SER A 118 -3.88 -3.19 4.74
CA SER A 118 -3.16 -2.15 4.00
C SER A 118 -2.24 -1.37 4.95
N PRO A 119 -1.07 -0.91 4.50
CA PRO A 119 -0.23 -0.03 5.29
C PRO A 119 -0.88 1.34 5.49
N VAL A 120 -0.51 2.00 6.59
CA VAL A 120 -0.77 3.42 6.82
C VAL A 120 0.53 4.18 7.02
N ALA A 121 0.49 5.50 6.88
CA ALA A 121 1.68 6.33 6.98
C ALA A 121 1.42 7.64 7.72
N ALA A 122 2.37 8.05 8.54
CA ALA A 122 2.39 9.33 9.25
C ALA A 122 3.83 9.64 9.74
N ASP A 123 4.16 10.91 9.91
CA ASP A 123 5.42 11.37 10.52
C ASP A 123 6.70 10.70 10.00
N GLY A 124 6.80 10.55 8.68
CA GLY A 124 7.95 9.93 8.03
C GLY A 124 8.03 8.41 8.21
N LYS A 125 6.95 7.76 8.64
CA LYS A 125 6.91 6.33 8.95
C LYS A 125 5.76 5.64 8.23
N LEU A 126 5.99 4.39 7.89
CA LEU A 126 5.04 3.43 7.34
C LEU A 126 4.78 2.37 8.41
N TYR A 127 3.52 1.98 8.57
CA TYR A 127 3.08 1.00 9.55
C TYR A 127 2.45 -0.18 8.83
N PHE A 128 2.94 -1.38 9.12
CA PHE A 128 2.49 -2.63 8.51
C PHE A 128 2.02 -3.60 9.59
N SER A 129 0.74 -3.96 9.58
CA SER A 129 0.18 -5.00 10.45
C SER A 129 0.33 -6.37 9.79
N SER A 130 1.04 -7.28 10.45
CA SER A 130 1.15 -8.68 10.08
C SER A 130 0.06 -9.50 10.78
N GLU A 131 -0.52 -10.46 10.07
CA GLU A 131 -1.44 -11.46 10.64
C GLU A 131 -0.76 -12.32 11.71
N ASP A 132 0.56 -12.36 11.76
CA ASP A 132 1.33 -13.03 12.83
C ASP A 132 1.31 -12.25 14.16
N GLY A 133 0.63 -11.10 14.21
CA GLY A 133 0.42 -10.35 15.44
C GLY A 133 1.48 -9.32 15.76
N GLU A 134 2.15 -8.79 14.73
CA GLU A 134 3.15 -7.73 14.86
C GLU A 134 2.80 -6.51 14.01
N VAL A 135 3.08 -5.33 14.56
CA VAL A 135 3.10 -4.07 13.80
C VAL A 135 4.54 -3.64 13.58
N PHE A 136 4.96 -3.64 12.33
CA PHE A 136 6.28 -3.15 11.92
C PHE A 136 6.22 -1.67 11.55
N VAL A 137 7.21 -0.93 12.00
CA VAL A 137 7.38 0.49 11.67
C VAL A 137 8.62 0.63 10.81
N VAL A 138 8.44 1.09 9.58
CA VAL A 138 9.51 1.30 8.60
C VAL A 138 9.61 2.80 8.33
N LYS A 139 10.83 3.32 8.25
CA LYS A 139 11.05 4.71 7.83
C LYS A 139 10.64 4.88 6.37
N ALA A 140 9.85 5.90 6.07
CA ALA A 140 9.57 6.28 4.70
C ALA A 140 10.81 6.96 4.08
N GLY A 141 11.07 6.64 2.81
CA GLY A 141 12.19 7.20 2.06
C GLY A 141 12.78 6.22 1.04
N PRO A 142 13.95 6.56 0.46
CA PRO A 142 14.62 5.77 -0.57
C PRO A 142 15.49 4.63 -0.01
N LYS A 143 15.60 4.51 1.32
CA LYS A 143 16.37 3.46 1.98
C LYS A 143 15.47 2.73 2.95
N TYR A 144 15.48 1.40 2.86
CA TYR A 144 14.82 0.57 3.86
C TYR A 144 15.52 0.72 5.23
N GLU A 145 14.73 1.06 6.24
CA GLU A 145 15.18 1.16 7.63
C GLU A 145 14.01 0.74 8.53
N LEU A 146 14.16 -0.40 9.20
CA LEU A 146 13.21 -0.86 10.20
C LEU A 146 13.43 -0.06 11.49
N LEU A 147 12.41 0.67 11.94
CA LEU A 147 12.46 1.49 13.13
C LEU A 147 12.00 0.74 14.38
N ALA A 148 10.98 -0.12 14.25
CA ALA A 148 10.46 -0.91 15.36
C ALA A 148 9.72 -2.17 14.88
N SER A 149 9.67 -3.18 15.76
CA SER A 149 8.71 -4.28 15.71
C SER A 149 7.93 -4.31 17.01
N ASN A 150 6.61 -4.30 16.93
CA ASN A 150 5.73 -4.22 18.09
C ASN A 150 4.80 -5.44 18.12
N PRO A 151 5.07 -6.46 18.97
CA PRO A 151 4.16 -7.58 19.14
C PRO A 151 2.88 -7.12 19.84
N MET A 152 1.74 -7.47 19.24
CA MET A 152 0.40 -7.17 19.76
C MET A 152 -0.24 -8.37 20.48
N GLY A 153 0.34 -9.57 20.30
CA GLY A 153 -0.09 -10.80 20.97
C GLY A 153 -1.33 -11.47 20.38
N GLU A 154 -1.84 -10.98 19.26
CA GLU A 154 -2.97 -11.57 18.54
C GLU A 154 -2.95 -11.24 17.05
N VAL A 155 -3.69 -12.03 16.25
CA VAL A 155 -3.77 -11.87 14.79
C VAL A 155 -4.31 -10.48 14.40
N LEU A 156 -3.66 -9.84 13.43
CA LEU A 156 -4.04 -8.53 12.89
C LEU A 156 -4.36 -8.63 11.39
N MET A 157 -5.64 -8.47 11.03
CA MET A 157 -6.07 -8.48 9.61
C MET A 157 -6.60 -7.12 9.15
N ALA A 158 -6.83 -6.19 10.08
CA ALA A 158 -7.41 -4.89 9.79
C ALA A 158 -6.33 -3.83 9.52
N THR A 159 -6.57 -3.00 8.51
CA THR A 159 -5.81 -1.77 8.29
C THR A 159 -5.89 -0.87 9.53
N PRO A 160 -4.76 -0.45 10.14
CA PRO A 160 -4.76 0.49 11.24
C PRO A 160 -5.42 1.82 10.87
N ALA A 161 -5.92 2.56 11.85
CA ALA A 161 -6.40 3.93 11.66
C ALA A 161 -5.52 4.90 12.43
N ILE A 162 -5.28 6.09 11.88
CA ILE A 162 -4.52 7.16 12.55
C ILE A 162 -5.45 8.36 12.75
N SER A 163 -5.59 8.83 13.99
CA SER A 163 -6.34 10.03 14.34
C SER A 163 -5.79 10.65 15.62
N ASP A 164 -5.75 11.98 15.69
CA ASP A 164 -5.45 12.75 16.91
C ASP A 164 -4.17 12.31 17.65
N GLY A 165 -3.10 12.05 16.90
CA GLY A 165 -1.81 11.62 17.45
C GLY A 165 -1.79 10.17 17.98
N MET A 166 -2.80 9.38 17.64
CA MET A 166 -2.91 7.97 18.00
C MET A 166 -2.97 7.09 16.76
N ILE A 167 -2.47 5.87 16.90
CA ILE A 167 -2.74 4.77 15.98
C ILE A 167 -3.63 3.73 16.66
N PHE A 168 -4.68 3.35 15.96
CA PHE A 168 -5.64 2.34 16.37
C PHE A 168 -5.39 1.06 15.58
N VAL A 169 -5.18 -0.04 16.30
CA VAL A 169 -4.91 -1.35 15.70
C VAL A 169 -6.00 -2.31 16.16
N ARG A 170 -6.75 -2.90 15.22
CA ARG A 170 -7.78 -3.89 15.53
C ARG A 170 -7.17 -5.30 15.42
N GLY A 171 -7.03 -5.97 16.55
CA GLY A 171 -6.76 -7.40 16.61
C GLY A 171 -8.05 -8.22 16.61
N ILE A 172 -7.92 -9.55 16.64
CA ILE A 172 -9.08 -10.45 16.63
C ILE A 172 -9.98 -10.26 17.86
N SER A 173 -9.40 -10.00 19.03
CA SER A 173 -10.13 -9.81 20.29
C SER A 173 -10.19 -8.34 20.67
N ASN A 174 -9.08 -7.59 20.58
CA ASN A 174 -8.98 -6.24 21.15
C ASN A 174 -8.90 -5.13 20.10
N LEU A 175 -9.17 -3.91 20.55
CA LEU A 175 -8.81 -2.68 19.84
C LEU A 175 -7.74 -1.98 20.67
N PHE A 176 -6.55 -1.81 20.09
CA PHE A 176 -5.44 -1.13 20.74
C PHE A 176 -5.43 0.33 20.30
N ALA A 177 -5.30 1.26 21.25
CA ALA A 177 -5.00 2.66 20.98
C ALA A 177 -3.58 2.95 21.49
N ILE A 178 -2.70 3.40 20.59
CA ILE A 178 -1.29 3.62 20.87
C ILE A 178 -0.98 5.09 20.58
N ALA A 179 -0.43 5.79 21.56
CA ALA A 179 -0.09 7.20 21.47
C ALA A 179 1.27 7.45 22.13
N ASP A 180 1.88 8.60 21.85
CA ASP A 180 3.02 9.06 22.63
C ASP A 180 2.58 9.28 24.10
N LYS A 181 3.43 8.94 25.07
CA LYS A 181 3.14 9.16 26.50
C LYS A 181 2.78 10.61 26.81
N SER A 182 3.32 11.56 26.04
CA SER A 182 3.02 13.00 26.18
C SER A 182 1.62 13.39 25.70
N ALA A 183 1.02 12.63 24.78
CA ALA A 183 -0.32 12.83 24.26
C ALA A 183 -1.41 12.26 25.20
N ALA A 184 -1.04 11.32 26.07
CA ALA A 184 -1.91 10.76 27.10
C ALA A 184 -2.08 11.70 28.31
N LYS A 185 -2.48 12.96 28.11
CA LYS A 185 -3.10 13.72 29.20
C LYS A 185 -4.57 13.31 29.25
N PRO A 186 -5.07 12.74 30.35
CA PRO A 186 -6.49 12.44 30.46
C PRO A 186 -7.22 13.78 30.35
N ASN A 187 -8.05 13.92 29.32
CA ASN A 187 -9.04 14.99 29.31
C ASN A 187 -9.85 14.83 30.59
N GLY A 188 -9.76 15.83 31.46
CA GLY A 188 -10.50 15.86 32.71
C GLY A 188 -11.95 15.54 32.43
N ALA A 189 -12.44 14.48 33.07
CA ALA A 189 -13.86 14.19 33.12
C ALA A 189 -14.59 15.45 33.60
N LYS A 190 -15.53 15.92 32.79
CA LYS A 190 -16.63 16.78 33.24
C LYS A 190 -17.84 15.89 33.50
#